data_AF-A0A4Q3UW58-F1
#
_entry.id   AF-A0A4Q3UW58-F1
#
_cell.length_a   1.000
_cell.length_b   1.000
_cell.length_c   1.000
_cell.angle_alpha   90.00
_cell.angle_beta   90.00
_cell.angle_gamma   90.00
#
_symmetry.space_group_name_H-M   'P 1'
#
loop_
_entity.id
_entity.type
_entity.pdbx_description
1 polymer ?
#
loop_
_entity_poly.entity_id
_entity_poly.type
_entity_poly.pdbx_seq_one_letter_code
_entity_poly.pdbx_strand_id
1 'polypeptide(L)' 'MDGFEGKTEKARYDYPFAEPPEVGTTLEVAPGVRWVRMPLPFSLKWINLWLIEDGDGWTVVDTGIPNSETKAHWR' A
#
# COMPACT_ATOMS: atom_id res chain seq x y z
N MET A 1 -14.26 6.39 25.85
CA MET A 1 -14.14 7.29 24.68
C MET A 1 -13.20 6.58 23.71
N ASP A 2 -13.75 5.86 22.75
CA ASP A 2 -13.07 4.85 21.91
C ASP A 2 -12.44 5.42 20.64
N GLY A 3 -12.44 6.75 20.46
CA GLY A 3 -11.70 7.42 19.39
C GLY A 3 -12.29 7.23 17.98
N PHE A 4 -13.47 6.61 17.86
CA PHE A 4 -14.12 6.34 16.57
C PHE A 4 -15.25 7.32 16.20
N GLU A 5 -15.62 8.27 17.08
CA GLU A 5 -16.55 9.35 16.74
C GLU A 5 -15.83 10.48 16.01
N GLY A 6 -15.67 10.31 14.69
CA GLY A 6 -15.17 11.37 13.80
C GLY A 6 -16.18 12.51 13.63
N LYS A 7 -15.76 13.75 13.92
CA LYS A 7 -16.51 15.01 13.74
C LYS A 7 -16.60 15.51 12.28
N THR A 8 -16.26 14.68 11.30
CA THR A 8 -16.14 15.11 9.90
C THR A 8 -17.22 14.44 9.07
N GLU A 9 -18.00 15.23 8.33
CA GLU A 9 -18.89 14.69 7.31
C GLU A 9 -18.09 13.78 6.36
N LYS A 10 -18.69 12.64 5.98
CA LYS A 10 -18.06 11.73 5.02
C LYS A 10 -17.88 12.45 3.69
N ALA A 11 -16.65 12.89 3.43
CA ALA A 11 -16.27 13.38 2.11
C ALA A 11 -16.47 12.25 1.09
N ARG A 12 -17.09 12.59 -0.05
CA ARG A 12 -17.23 11.69 -1.18
C ARG A 12 -15.93 11.73 -1.97
N TYR A 13 -15.18 10.64 -1.96
CA TYR A 13 -13.96 10.48 -2.73
C TYR A 13 -14.23 9.62 -3.96
N ASP A 14 -13.62 9.98 -5.08
CA ASP A 14 -13.53 9.12 -6.25
C ASP A 14 -12.28 8.24 -6.10
N TYR A 15 -12.47 6.92 -6.08
CA TYR A 15 -11.39 5.94 -6.04
C TYR A 15 -11.16 5.41 -7.47
N PRO A 16 -10.14 5.89 -8.20
CA PRO A 16 -9.96 5.56 -9.61
C PRO A 16 -9.56 4.10 -9.87
N PHE A 17 -9.13 3.39 -8.82
CA PHE A 17 -8.79 1.97 -8.87
C PHE A 17 -9.81 1.19 -8.05
N ALA A 18 -10.45 0.20 -8.68
CA ALA A 18 -11.49 -0.60 -8.05
C ALA A 18 -10.95 -1.43 -6.89
N GLU A 19 -9.79 -2.08 -7.09
CA GLU A 19 -9.18 -2.98 -6.12
C GLU A 19 -7.68 -2.70 -5.96
N PRO A 20 -7.13 -2.97 -4.76
CA PRO A 20 -5.70 -3.01 -4.53
C PRO A 20 -5.01 -4.13 -5.31
N PRO A 21 -3.68 -4.03 -5.55
CA PRO A 21 -2.90 -5.15 -6.06
C PRO A 21 -3.00 -6.34 -5.10
N GLU A 22 -3.02 -7.55 -5.66
CA GLU A 22 -2.87 -8.78 -4.90
C GLU A 22 -1.49 -8.79 -4.21
N VAL A 23 -1.40 -9.50 -3.08
CA VAL A 23 -0.16 -9.55 -2.31
C VAL A 23 0.96 -10.19 -3.14
N GLY A 24 2.13 -9.54 -3.18
CA GLY A 24 3.25 -9.96 -4.03
C GLY A 24 3.15 -9.50 -5.49
N THR A 25 2.12 -8.72 -5.84
CA THR A 25 1.97 -8.09 -7.16
C THR A 25 2.02 -6.57 -7.06
N THR A 26 2.04 -5.89 -8.22
CA THR A 26 2.06 -4.43 -8.29
C THR A 26 1.03 -3.91 -9.28
N LEU A 27 0.49 -2.73 -9.03
CA LEU A 27 -0.42 -2.01 -9.94
C LEU A 27 0.19 -0.66 -10.31
N GLU A 28 0.31 -0.36 -11.61
CA GLU A 28 0.72 0.97 -12.05
C GLU A 28 -0.43 1.96 -11.88
N VAL A 29 -0.21 3.00 -11.07
CA VAL A 29 -1.25 3.99 -10.70
C VAL A 29 -1.00 5.37 -11.33
N ALA A 30 0.22 5.60 -11.81
CA ALA A 30 0.62 6.72 -12.64
C ALA A 30 1.85 6.27 -13.45
N PRO A 31 2.20 6.94 -14.56
CA PRO A 31 3.40 6.59 -15.34
C PRO A 31 4.64 6.48 -14.45
N GLY A 32 5.23 5.28 -14.40
CA GLY A 32 6.43 4.99 -13.61
C GLY A 32 6.23 4.92 -12.10
N VAL A 33 4.99 4.93 -11.60
CA VAL A 33 4.66 4.79 -10.17
C VAL A 33 3.76 3.60 -9.95
N ARG A 34 4.26 2.63 -9.18
CA ARG A 34 3.56 1.39 -8.87
C ARG A 34 3.19 1.30 -7.40
N TRP A 35 1.93 0.92 -7.16
CA TRP A 35 1.40 0.55 -5.88
C TRP A 35 1.77 -0.89 -5.54
N VAL A 36 2.33 -1.10 -4.35
CA VAL A 36 2.53 -2.39 -3.68
C VAL A 36 1.73 -2.39 -2.38
N ARG A 37 1.17 -3.53 -1.97
CA ARG A 37 0.43 -3.64 -0.70
C ARG A 37 0.90 -4.84 0.11
N MET A 38 1.22 -4.60 1.38
CA MET A 38 1.73 -5.63 2.30
C MET A 38 0.79 -5.84 3.49
N PRO A 39 0.62 -7.09 3.97
CA PRO A 39 -0.19 -7.40 5.13
C PRO A 39 0.46 -6.90 6.43
N LEU A 40 -0.38 -6.53 7.40
CA LEU A 40 0.01 -6.17 8.76
C LEU A 40 -0.73 -7.04 9.79
N PRO A 41 -0.04 -7.56 10.82
CA PRO A 41 -0.63 -8.42 11.85
C PRO A 41 -1.31 -7.63 12.98
N PHE A 42 -1.92 -6.48 12.66
CA PHE A 42 -2.54 -5.56 13.64
C PHE A 42 -4.01 -5.27 13.29
N SER A 43 -4.66 -4.33 13.97
CA SER A 43 -6.02 -3.88 13.63
C SER A 43 -6.05 -3.20 12.26
N LEU A 44 -5.04 -2.38 11.96
CA LEU A 44 -4.73 -1.95 10.60
C LEU A 44 -4.12 -3.14 9.85
N LYS A 45 -4.82 -3.61 8.82
CA LYS A 45 -4.51 -4.87 8.13
C LYS A 45 -3.50 -4.76 7.00
N TRP A 46 -3.25 -3.56 6.50
CA TRP A 46 -2.46 -3.35 5.30
C TRP A 46 -1.68 -2.04 5.36
N ILE A 47 -0.51 -2.04 4.70
CA ILE A 47 0.26 -0.84 4.37
C ILE A 47 0.50 -0.79 2.87
N ASN A 48 0.44 0.39 2.29
CA ASN A 48 0.79 0.65 0.89
C ASN A 48 2.26 1.07 0.81
N LEU A 49 2.98 0.53 -0.15
CA LEU A 49 4.36 0.88 -0.49
C LEU A 49 4.39 1.32 -1.96
N TRP A 50 5.50 1.94 -2.36
CA TRP A 50 5.62 2.48 -3.72
C TRP A 50 6.93 2.05 -4.38
N LEU A 51 6.84 1.64 -5.64
CA LEU A 51 7.99 1.51 -6.52
C LEU A 51 7.94 2.66 -7.53
N ILE A 52 9.03 3.40 -7.65
CA ILE A 52 9.18 4.52 -8.57
C ILE A 52 10.28 4.16 -9.56
N GLU A 53 9.97 4.20 -10.85
CA GLU A 53 10.96 3.96 -11.92
C GLU A 53 12.14 4.93 -11.76
N ASP A 54 13.35 4.40 -11.74
CA ASP A 54 14.58 5.18 -11.55
C ASP A 54 15.73 4.56 -12.35
N GLY A 55 15.85 4.98 -13.62
CA GLY A 55 16.84 4.45 -14.57
C GLY A 55 16.63 2.95 -14.83
N ASP A 56 17.68 2.16 -14.61
CA ASP A 56 17.65 0.71 -14.78
C ASP A 56 17.06 -0.03 -13.56
N GLY A 57 16.45 0.69 -12.61
CA GLY A 57 15.96 0.13 -11.37
C GLY A 57 14.74 0.85 -10.79
N TRP A 58 14.56 0.69 -9.49
CA TRP A 58 13.43 1.22 -8.74
C TRP A 58 13.90 1.92 -7.47
N THR A 59 13.40 3.12 -7.23
CA THR A 59 13.36 3.70 -5.89
C THR A 59 12.17 3.11 -5.13
N VAL A 60 12.42 2.58 -3.93
CA VAL A 60 11.39 1.98 -3.06
C VAL A 60 11.04 2.97 -1.95
N VAL A 61 9.75 3.23 -1.75
CA VAL A 61 9.23 4.04 -0.63
C VAL A 61 8.50 3.10 0.34
N ASP A 62 9.01 3.07 1.59
CA ASP A 62 8.65 2.13 2.66
C ASP A 62 8.87 0.64 2.32
N THR A 63 8.83 -0.23 3.33
CA THR A 63 9.14 -1.66 3.14
C THR A 63 8.20 -2.65 3.85
N GLY A 64 7.27 -2.15 4.67
CA GLY A 64 6.45 -2.97 5.56
C GLY A 64 7.17 -3.33 6.86
N ILE A 65 6.69 -4.34 7.58
CA ILE A 65 7.28 -4.78 8.86
C ILE A 65 8.29 -5.92 8.64
N PRO A 66 9.32 -6.07 9.50
CA PRO A 66 10.40 -7.03 9.27
C PRO A 66 10.03 -8.49 9.63
N ASN A 67 8.83 -8.97 9.30
CA ASN A 67 8.37 -10.34 9.54
C ASN A 67 8.68 -11.28 8.35
N SER A 68 8.45 -12.58 8.54
CA SER A 68 8.68 -13.61 7.51
C SER A 68 7.75 -13.47 6.31
N GLU A 69 6.48 -13.11 6.55
CA GLU A 69 5.46 -12.94 5.52
C GLU A 69 5.81 -11.79 4.56
N THR A 70 6.10 -10.59 5.07
CA THR A 70 6.54 -9.43 4.28
C THR A 70 7.80 -9.75 3.47
N LYS A 71 8.79 -10.42 4.09
CA LYS A 71 10.01 -10.85 3.38
C LYS A 71 9.72 -11.86 2.27
N ALA A 72 8.72 -12.72 2.43
CA ALA A 72 8.33 -13.68 1.39
C ALA A 72 7.69 -12.98 0.20
N HIS A 73 6.94 -11.90 0.42
CA HIS A 73 6.31 -11.12 -0.66
C HIS A 73 7.27 -10.22 -1.43
N TRP A 74 8.46 -9.95 -0.88
CA TRP A 74 9.53 -9.24 -1.58
C TRP A 74 10.44 -10.16 -2.43
N ARG A 75 10.23 -11.49 -2.37
CA ARG A 75 11.01 -12.49 -3.13
C ARG A 75 10.25 -12.95 -4.35
#